data_AF-A0A0D7QC25-F1
#
_entry.id   AF-A0A0D7QC25-F1
#
_cell.length_a   1.000
_cell.length_b   1.000
_cell.length_c   1.000
_cell.angle_alpha   90.00
_cell.angle_beta   90.00
_cell.angle_gamma   90.00
#
_symmetry.space_group_name_H-M   'P 1'
#
loop_
_entity.id
_entity.type
_entity.pdbx_description
1 polymer ?
#
loop_
_entity_poly.entity_id
_entity_poly.type
_entity_poly.pdbx_seq_one_letter_code
_entity_poly.pdbx_strand_id
1 'polypeptide(L)'
;MNFQQPARDSDRAPPYSFYVERLFDAVKQVGTANSSGLFGGLVAIYYFGAKSHDIMDLLKLITAVYLGGVFLFAFSYSSLASFFINQEPSLSGSPEYAPGPWRYILGLVFGAFSFAAWLIASAASGYVLFLL
;
A
#
# COMPACT_ATOMS: atom_id res chain seq x y z
N MET A 1 -30.45 -16.02 21.45
CA MET A 1 -29.32 -16.56 20.67
C MET A 1 -28.05 -16.19 21.41
N ASN A 2 -27.40 -17.17 22.06
CA ASN A 2 -26.11 -16.97 22.69
C ASN A 2 -25.04 -16.99 21.59
N PHE A 3 -24.38 -15.85 21.37
CA PHE A 3 -23.16 -15.79 20.59
C PHE A 3 -22.05 -16.47 21.39
N GLN A 4 -21.83 -17.75 21.14
CA GLN A 4 -20.59 -18.40 21.54
C GLN A 4 -19.48 -17.88 20.62
N GLN A 5 -18.61 -17.01 21.16
CA GLN A 5 -17.30 -16.80 20.55
C GLN A 5 -16.58 -18.14 20.48
N PRO A 6 -15.97 -18.51 19.35
CA PRO A 6 -15.20 -19.75 19.28
C PRO A 6 -14.07 -19.67 20.31
N ALA A 7 -13.93 -20.74 21.09
CA ALA A 7 -12.94 -20.87 22.14
C ALA A 7 -11.55 -20.51 21.59
N ARG A 8 -10.93 -19.52 22.23
CA ARG A 8 -9.57 -19.09 21.94
C ARG A 8 -8.63 -20.21 22.42
N ASP A 9 -8.26 -21.12 21.52
CA ASP A 9 -7.11 -22.03 21.70
C ASP A 9 -5.88 -21.16 21.99
N SER A 10 -5.57 -20.94 23.27
CA SER A 10 -4.65 -19.89 23.72
C SER A 10 -3.17 -20.19 23.52
N ASP A 11 -2.82 -21.39 23.04
CA ASP A 11 -1.43 -21.84 22.89
C ASP A 11 -1.05 -22.30 21.48
N ARG A 12 -1.95 -22.18 20.49
CA ARG A 12 -1.61 -22.45 19.09
C ARG A 12 -1.26 -21.15 18.39
N ALA A 13 -0.06 -21.10 17.81
CA ALA A 13 0.31 -20.02 16.89
C ALA A 13 -0.82 -19.84 15.84
N PRO A 14 -1.19 -18.59 15.50
CA PRO A 14 -2.20 -18.33 14.49
C PRO A 14 -1.93 -19.14 13.22
N PRO A 15 -2.97 -19.62 12.53
CA PRO A 15 -2.77 -20.33 11.27
C PRO A 15 -2.04 -19.43 10.27
N TYR A 16 -1.22 -20.02 9.40
CA TYR A 16 -0.43 -19.29 8.39
C TYR A 16 -1.28 -18.30 7.56
N SER A 17 -2.52 -18.66 7.26
CA SER A 17 -3.50 -17.81 6.57
C SER A 17 -3.76 -16.48 7.28
N PHE A 18 -3.73 -16.44 8.62
CA PHE A 18 -3.89 -15.21 9.40
C PHE A 18 -2.76 -14.22 9.11
N TYR A 19 -1.50 -14.68 9.06
CA TYR A 19 -0.36 -13.80 8.79
C TYR A 19 -0.36 -13.27 7.37
N VAL A 20 -0.78 -14.10 6.40
CA VAL A 20 -0.93 -13.70 5.00
C VAL A 20 -2.01 -12.63 4.84
N GLU A 21 -3.16 -12.81 5.47
CA GLU A 21 -4.26 -11.83 5.46
C GLU A 21 -3.81 -10.49 6.06
N ARG A 22 -3.12 -10.51 7.20
CA ARG A 22 -2.57 -9.31 7.83
C ARG A 22 -1.55 -8.60 6.96
N LEU A 23 -0.71 -9.33 6.24
CA LEU A 23 0.24 -8.74 5.30
C LEU A 23 -0.49 -8.04 4.14
N PHE A 24 -1.51 -8.68 3.56
CA PHE A 24 -2.31 -8.05 2.51
C PHE A 24 -3.07 -6.82 3.00
N ASP A 25 -3.62 -6.86 4.21
CA ASP A 25 -4.30 -5.72 4.82
C ASP A 25 -3.36 -4.54 5.04
N ALA A 26 -2.15 -4.80 5.56
CA ALA A 26 -1.13 -3.76 5.71
C ALA A 26 -0.78 -3.12 4.36
N VAL A 27 -0.58 -3.94 3.31
CA VAL A 27 -0.27 -3.45 1.96
C VAL A 27 -1.44 -2.63 1.39
N LYS A 28 -2.69 -3.08 1.53
CA LYS A 28 -3.90 -2.33 1.13
C LYS A 28 -4.03 -1.00 1.86
N GLN A 29 -3.65 -0.94 3.14
CA GLN A 29 -3.68 0.30 3.92
C GLN A 29 -2.71 1.33 3.32
N VAL A 30 -1.50 0.91 2.94
CA VAL A 30 -0.52 1.78 2.25
C VAL A 30 -1.05 2.26 0.90
N GLY A 31 -1.71 1.40 0.13
CA GLY A 31 -2.34 1.77 -1.14
C GLY A 31 -3.47 2.80 -0.98
N THR A 32 -4.32 2.62 0.03
CA THR A 32 -5.40 3.56 0.36
C THR A 32 -4.82 4.92 0.76
N ALA A 33 -3.77 4.95 1.58
CA ALA A 33 -3.12 6.18 2.03
C ALA A 33 -2.47 6.97 0.89
N ASN A 34 -1.81 6.29 -0.06
CA ASN A 34 -1.27 6.94 -1.26
C ASN A 34 -2.38 7.49 -2.17
N SER A 35 -3.48 6.74 -2.33
CA SER A 35 -4.59 7.14 -3.20
C SER A 35 -5.36 8.34 -2.63
N SER A 36 -5.58 8.39 -1.31
CA SER A 36 -6.21 9.53 -0.66
C SER A 36 -5.32 10.78 -0.71
N GLY A 37 -4.00 10.61 -0.52
CA GLY A 37 -3.01 11.67 -0.69
C GLY A 37 -2.97 12.22 -2.13
N LEU A 38 -3.00 11.34 -3.13
CA LEU A 38 -3.07 11.73 -4.55
C LEU A 38 -4.31 12.56 -4.85
N PHE A 39 -5.48 12.10 -4.39
CA PHE A 39 -6.72 12.84 -4.56
C PHE A 39 -6.65 14.21 -3.89
N GLY A 40 -6.15 14.27 -2.64
CA GLY A 40 -5.94 15.54 -1.93
C GLY A 40 -4.98 16.48 -2.66
N GLY A 41 -3.89 15.95 -3.23
CA GLY A 41 -2.93 16.73 -4.02
C GLY A 41 -3.53 17.33 -5.29
N LEU A 42 -4.30 16.54 -6.06
CA LEU A 42 -5.01 17.01 -7.25
C LEU A 42 -6.03 18.11 -6.91
N VAL A 43 -6.79 17.93 -5.84
CA VAL A 43 -7.73 18.94 -5.33
C VAL A 43 -6.97 20.21 -4.92
N ALA A 44 -5.84 20.09 -4.23
CA ALA A 44 -5.03 21.22 -3.82
C ALA A 44 -4.48 22.01 -5.03
N ILE A 45 -4.03 21.32 -6.08
CA ILE A 45 -3.62 21.97 -7.34
C ILE A 45 -4.78 22.76 -7.95
N TYR A 46 -5.98 22.19 -7.98
CA TYR A 46 -7.16 22.85 -8.54
C TYR A 46 -7.55 24.12 -7.78
N TYR A 47 -7.55 24.09 -6.45
CA TYR A 47 -8.00 25.22 -5.62
C TYR A 47 -6.91 26.26 -5.32
N PHE A 48 -5.66 25.84 -5.13
CA PHE A 48 -4.58 26.72 -4.68
C PHE A 48 -3.53 27.03 -5.76
N GLY A 49 -3.65 26.39 -6.93
CA GLY A 49 -2.64 26.49 -7.98
C GLY A 49 -2.39 27.89 -8.54
N ALA A 50 -3.36 28.80 -8.44
CA ALA A 50 -3.22 30.18 -8.92
C ALA A 50 -2.56 31.14 -7.91
N LYS A 51 -2.32 30.72 -6.66
CA LYS A 51 -1.87 31.63 -5.59
C LYS A 51 -0.38 31.97 -5.64
N SER A 52 0.48 31.03 -6.02
CA SER A 52 1.92 31.23 -6.13
C SER A 52 2.53 30.15 -7.02
N HIS A 53 3.47 30.55 -7.88
CA HIS A 53 4.16 29.63 -8.80
C HIS A 53 4.96 28.57 -8.03
N ASP A 54 5.66 28.97 -6.97
CA ASP A 54 6.51 28.07 -6.17
C ASP A 54 5.68 27.03 -5.41
N ILE A 55 4.54 27.46 -4.86
CA ILE A 55 3.59 26.56 -4.17
C ILE A 55 2.97 25.57 -5.16
N MET A 56 2.63 26.04 -6.36
CA MET A 56 2.06 25.21 -7.42
C MET A 56 3.03 24.11 -7.85
N ASP A 57 4.31 24.42 -8.05
CA ASP A 57 5.31 23.42 -8.44
C ASP A 57 5.55 22.39 -7.33
N LEU A 58 5.55 22.83 -6.06
CA LEU A 58 5.65 21.92 -4.92
C LEU A 58 4.42 21.00 -4.82
N LEU A 59 3.20 21.51 -5.04
CA LEU A 59 1.99 20.70 -5.09
C LEU A 59 1.98 19.66 -6.23
N LYS A 60 2.48 20.03 -7.42
CA LYS A 60 2.66 19.08 -8.53
C LYS A 60 3.64 17.98 -8.18
N LEU A 61 4.78 18.33 -7.57
CA LEU A 61 5.78 17.36 -7.14
C LEU A 61 5.20 16.39 -6.12
N ILE A 62 4.52 16.89 -5.08
CA ILE A 62 3.84 16.09 -4.07
C ILE A 62 2.84 15.11 -4.70
N THR A 63 2.02 15.62 -5.63
CA THR A 63 1.02 14.82 -6.34
C THR A 63 1.67 13.72 -7.17
N ALA A 64 2.79 14.02 -7.84
CA ALA A 64 3.56 13.03 -8.58
C ALA A 64 4.18 11.96 -7.65
N VAL A 65 4.63 12.34 -6.45
CA VAL A 65 5.15 11.38 -5.45
C VAL A 65 4.05 10.45 -4.95
N TYR A 66 2.85 10.97 -4.64
CA TYR A 66 1.71 10.11 -4.29
C TYR A 66 1.32 9.17 -5.43
N LEU A 67 1.31 9.66 -6.67
CA LEU A 67 1.04 8.82 -7.85
C LEU A 67 2.08 7.71 -8.00
N GLY A 68 3.36 8.03 -7.84
CA GLY A 68 4.45 7.03 -7.81
C GLY A 68 4.24 6.00 -6.70
N GLY A 69 3.82 6.43 -5.51
CA GLY A 69 3.45 5.55 -4.40
C GLY A 69 2.31 4.58 -4.74
N VAL A 70 1.28 5.03 -5.47
CA VAL A 70 0.19 4.17 -5.96
C VAL A 70 0.70 3.10 -6.92
N PHE A 71 1.59 3.45 -7.87
CA PHE A 71 2.17 2.48 -8.79
C PHE A 71 3.04 1.44 -8.07
N LEU A 72 3.89 1.89 -7.13
CA LEU A 72 4.70 1.00 -6.29
C LEU A 72 3.82 0.05 -5.46
N PHE A 73 2.68 0.53 -4.95
CA PHE A 73 1.70 -0.31 -4.28
C PHE A 73 1.11 -1.37 -5.23
N ALA A 74 0.74 -1.00 -6.46
CA ALA A 74 0.21 -1.95 -7.43
C ALA A 74 1.22 -3.08 -7.74
N PHE A 75 2.51 -2.75 -7.89
CA PHE A 75 3.57 -3.75 -8.06
C PHE A 75 3.75 -4.63 -6.81
N SER A 76 3.73 -4.03 -5.61
CA SER A 76 3.79 -4.75 -4.34
C SER A 76 2.66 -5.77 -4.21
N TYR A 77 1.42 -5.31 -4.40
CA TYR A 77 0.22 -6.13 -4.32
C TYR A 77 0.23 -7.25 -5.36
N SER A 78 0.55 -6.95 -6.62
CA SER A 78 0.65 -7.96 -7.68
C SER A 78 1.73 -9.01 -7.38
N SER A 79 2.88 -8.60 -6.85
CA SER A 79 3.98 -9.52 -6.53
C SER A 79 3.63 -10.45 -5.37
N LEU A 80 3.02 -9.92 -4.31
CA LEU A 80 2.55 -10.72 -3.16
C LEU A 80 1.39 -11.63 -3.55
N ALA A 81 0.38 -11.11 -4.24
CA ALA A 81 -0.73 -11.91 -4.77
C ALA A 81 -0.22 -13.06 -5.63
N SER A 82 0.69 -12.77 -6.55
CA SER A 82 1.32 -13.80 -7.38
C SER A 82 2.11 -14.81 -6.56
N PHE A 83 2.82 -14.42 -5.51
CA PHE A 83 3.52 -15.36 -4.64
C PHE A 83 2.54 -16.29 -3.93
N PHE A 84 1.53 -15.76 -3.24
CA PHE A 84 0.63 -16.57 -2.42
C PHE A 84 -0.36 -17.42 -3.24
N ILE A 85 -0.92 -16.89 -4.33
CA ILE A 85 -1.81 -17.66 -5.23
C ILE A 85 -1.07 -18.91 -5.76
N ASN A 86 0.21 -18.76 -6.09
CA ASN A 86 1.00 -19.85 -6.63
C ASN A 86 1.53 -20.82 -5.57
N GLN A 87 1.44 -20.50 -4.28
CA GLN A 87 1.72 -21.48 -3.22
C GLN A 87 0.54 -22.39 -2.95
N GLU A 88 -0.66 -22.03 -3.40
CA GLU A 88 -1.87 -22.82 -3.23
C GLU A 88 -2.10 -23.69 -4.47
N PRO A 89 -1.94 -25.03 -4.39
CA PRO A 89 -2.06 -25.92 -5.55
C PRO A 89 -3.44 -25.87 -6.23
N SER A 90 -4.48 -25.53 -5.46
CA SER A 90 -5.85 -25.39 -5.94
C SER A 90 -6.06 -24.15 -6.82
N LEU A 91 -5.16 -23.15 -6.73
CA LEU A 91 -5.24 -21.89 -7.46
C LEU A 91 -4.13 -21.74 -8.51
N SER A 92 -2.97 -22.40 -8.32
CA SER A 92 -1.82 -22.31 -9.21
C SER A 92 -2.01 -23.01 -10.57
N GLY A 93 -3.03 -23.87 -10.70
CA GLY A 93 -3.28 -24.68 -11.90
C GLY A 93 -2.23 -25.77 -12.14
N SER A 94 -1.22 -25.90 -11.27
CA SER A 94 -0.20 -26.94 -11.30
C SER A 94 0.27 -27.29 -9.88
N PRO A 95 0.19 -28.55 -9.46
CA PRO A 95 0.60 -28.98 -8.12
C PRO A 95 2.12 -28.91 -7.88
N GLU A 96 2.93 -28.75 -8.93
CA GLU A 96 4.39 -28.70 -8.85
C GLU A 96 4.96 -27.29 -8.95
N TYR A 97 4.13 -26.28 -9.23
CA TYR A 97 4.63 -24.92 -9.40
C TYR A 97 4.96 -24.29 -8.04
N ALA A 98 6.25 -24.06 -7.78
CA ALA A 98 6.73 -23.34 -6.60
C ALA A 98 7.14 -21.91 -7.00
N PRO A 99 6.48 -20.86 -6.48
CA PRO A 99 6.85 -19.49 -6.78
C PRO A 99 8.21 -19.15 -6.16
N GLY A 100 9.08 -18.52 -6.94
CA GLY A 100 10.39 -18.10 -6.45
C GLY A 100 10.29 -17.09 -5.30
N PRO A 101 11.17 -17.17 -4.28
CA PRO A 101 11.14 -16.28 -3.11
C PRO A 101 11.36 -14.80 -3.47
N TRP A 102 11.93 -14.53 -4.65
CA TRP A 102 12.10 -13.18 -5.17
C TRP A 102 10.78 -12.41 -5.30
N ARG A 103 9.64 -13.09 -5.57
CA ARG A 103 8.32 -12.43 -5.67
C ARG A 103 7.86 -11.90 -4.32
N TYR A 104 8.11 -12.64 -3.25
CA TYR A 104 7.83 -12.19 -1.90
C TYR A 104 8.70 -10.98 -1.53
N ILE A 105 10.02 -11.07 -1.80
CA ILE A 105 10.98 -9.99 -1.51
C ILE A 105 10.64 -8.72 -2.28
N LEU A 106 10.39 -8.81 -3.59
CA LEU A 106 9.97 -7.66 -4.40
C LEU A 106 8.67 -7.04 -3.87
N GLY A 107 7.72 -7.87 -3.46
CA GLY A 107 6.48 -7.43 -2.83
C GLY A 107 6.74 -6.52 -1.62
N LEU A 108 7.59 -6.97 -0.69
CA LEU A 108 7.95 -6.19 0.49
C LEU A 108 8.73 -4.91 0.13
N VAL A 109 9.69 -5.00 -0.80
CA VAL A 109 10.51 -3.86 -1.22
C VAL A 109 9.64 -2.76 -1.82
N PHE A 110 8.77 -3.09 -2.79
CA PHE A 110 7.87 -2.10 -3.39
C PHE A 110 6.85 -1.56 -2.38
N GLY A 111 6.39 -2.37 -1.43
CA GLY A 111 5.51 -1.92 -0.35
C GLY A 111 6.19 -0.89 0.55
N ALA A 112 7.45 -1.13 0.92
CA ALA A 112 8.25 -0.20 1.72
C ALA A 112 8.51 1.13 0.98
N PHE A 113 8.85 1.08 -0.31
CA PHE A 113 9.03 2.29 -1.11
C PHE A 113 7.71 3.06 -1.31
N SER A 114 6.59 2.36 -1.50
CA SER A 114 5.26 2.98 -1.55
C SER A 114 4.91 3.72 -0.26
N PHE A 115 5.25 3.14 0.90
CA PHE A 115 5.05 3.78 2.20
C PHE A 115 5.99 4.98 2.40
N ALA A 116 7.26 4.87 2.00
CA ALA A 116 8.20 5.98 2.06
C ALA A 116 7.76 7.16 1.20
N ALA A 117 7.29 6.89 -0.02
CA ALA A 117 6.73 7.90 -0.91
C ALA A 117 5.53 8.63 -0.26
N TRP A 118 4.61 7.88 0.35
CA TRP A 118 3.50 8.44 1.10
C TRP A 118 3.96 9.34 2.26
N LEU A 119 4.93 8.89 3.07
CA LEU A 119 5.46 9.68 4.20
C LEU A 119 6.08 11.00 3.73
N ILE A 120 6.92 10.95 2.69
CA ILE A 120 7.59 12.13 2.15
C ILE A 120 6.56 13.11 1.57
N ALA A 121 5.61 12.61 0.78
CA ALA A 121 4.55 13.44 0.21
C ALA A 121 3.67 14.07 1.30
N SER A 122 3.33 13.31 2.35
CA SER A 122 2.55 13.81 3.49
C SER A 122 3.28 14.91 4.26
N ALA A 123 4.58 14.74 4.53
CA ALA A 123 5.40 15.74 5.18
C ALA A 123 5.51 17.02 4.33
N ALA A 124 5.73 16.87 3.02
CA ALA A 124 5.78 17.98 2.09
C ALA A 124 4.41 18.70 1.95
N SER A 125 3.30 17.96 1.95
CA SER A 125 1.95 18.55 2.01
C SER A 125 1.75 19.36 3.28
N GLY A 126 2.20 18.85 4.44
CA GLY A 126 2.14 19.58 5.71
C GLY A 126 2.95 20.88 5.67
N TYR A 127 4.11 20.85 5.03
CA TYR A 127 4.92 22.07 4.83
C TYR A 127 4.23 23.08 3.91
N VAL A 128 3.62 22.64 2.79
CA VAL A 128 2.83 23.54 1.92
C VAL A 128 1.68 24.19 2.68
N LEU A 129 0.96 23.44 3.52
CA LEU A 129 -0.12 23.98 4.33
C LEU A 129 0.37 25.06 5.31
N PHE A 130 1.58 24.94 5.83
CA PHE A 130 2.18 25.97 6.69
C PHE A 130 2.53 27.27 5.94
N LEU A 131 2.76 27.18 4.62
CA LEU A 131 3.09 28.33 3.77
C LEU A 131 1.86 29.06 3.19
N LEU A 132 0.68 28.45 3.25
CA LEU A 132 -0.59 28.98 2.72
C LEU A 132 -1.29 29.93 3.71
#